data_AF-A0A920KSH0-F1
#
_entry.id   AF-A0A920KSH0-F1
#
_cell.length_a   1.000
_cell.length_b   1.000
_cell.length_c   1.000
_cell.angle_alpha   90.00
_cell.angle_beta   90.00
_cell.angle_gamma   90.00
#
_symmetry.space_group_name_H-M   'P 1'
#
loop_
_entity.id
_entity.type
_entity.pdbx_description
1 polymer ?
#
loop_
_entity_poly.entity_id
_entity_poly.type
_entity_poly.pdbx_seq_one_letter_code
_entity_poly.pdbx_strand_id
1 'polypeptide(L)'
;MRNIFRIITITLLFVQSSIVYGQINFTNGGGDKLFSNAANWSTGKVPTAADKIKLDTNGDTIIVDGVYSVRQVLATKVKGAIIGTGSGNDTLLINGNSGIGAPIQANGTDARVAFHLPVKLSTTIGTTNKAFQTNGAGSHIKFFDVFINNSGHLTLANPQNRANTQVHFDGKFISTKWLNINANSKVEFGPNSDFTQHKSAVRFTGNAGNGQLTVKSAKDKFKTSDTKIWINTGGTLNANSENVLAATSRLIQTRYLILMLMLTRLMLVR
;
A
#
# COMPACT_ATOMS: atom_id res chain seq x y z
N MET A 1 47.44 -21.17 -44.96
CA MET A 1 46.86 -20.21 -43.98
C MET A 1 45.42 -19.87 -44.34
N ARG A 2 44.48 -20.82 -44.25
CA ARG A 2 43.06 -20.59 -44.61
C ARG A 2 42.06 -21.28 -43.68
N ASN A 3 42.51 -21.69 -42.48
CA ASN A 3 41.70 -22.46 -41.53
C ASN A 3 41.67 -21.85 -40.12
N ILE A 4 42.18 -20.63 -39.90
CA ILE A 4 42.21 -20.00 -38.57
C ILE A 4 41.01 -19.04 -38.35
N PHE A 5 40.29 -18.67 -39.42
CA PHE A 5 39.08 -17.84 -39.33
C PHE A 5 37.76 -18.63 -39.18
N ARG A 6 37.83 -19.95 -38.96
CA ARG A 6 36.69 -20.74 -38.46
C ARG A 6 36.57 -20.71 -36.93
N ILE A 7 37.22 -19.75 -36.28
CA ILE A 7 36.94 -19.32 -34.91
C ILE A 7 35.89 -18.19 -35.01
N ILE A 8 34.73 -18.52 -35.59
CA ILE A 8 33.55 -17.67 -35.57
C ILE A 8 32.44 -18.55 -34.99
N THR A 9 32.08 -18.21 -33.75
CA THR A 9 30.75 -18.44 -33.16
C THR A 9 30.47 -19.78 -32.49
N ILE A 10 31.42 -20.33 -31.73
CA ILE A 10 31.15 -21.30 -30.65
C ILE A 10 32.16 -20.91 -29.57
N THR A 11 31.89 -20.04 -28.60
CA THR A 11 31.13 -20.32 -27.37
C THR A 11 30.82 -18.99 -26.68
N LEU A 12 29.60 -18.47 -26.81
CA LEU A 12 28.99 -17.55 -25.85
C LEU A 12 27.48 -17.57 -26.10
N LEU A 13 26.90 -18.76 -25.94
CA LEU A 13 25.50 -18.83 -25.50
C LEU A 13 25.51 -18.29 -24.07
N PHE A 14 25.43 -16.97 -23.95
CA PHE A 14 24.77 -16.38 -22.80
C PHE A 14 23.39 -17.04 -22.76
N VAL A 15 23.20 -17.97 -21.82
CA VAL A 15 21.88 -18.29 -21.31
C VAL A 15 21.42 -16.98 -20.66
N GLN A 16 20.89 -16.06 -21.48
CA GLN A 16 19.99 -15.06 -20.97
C GLN A 16 18.77 -15.85 -20.52
N SER A 17 18.80 -16.32 -19.28
CA SER A 17 17.58 -16.67 -18.58
C SER A 17 16.75 -15.40 -18.60
N SER A 18 15.80 -15.34 -19.54
CA SER A 18 14.80 -14.30 -19.51
C SER A 18 14.11 -14.45 -18.16
N ILE A 19 14.23 -13.42 -17.33
CA ILE A 19 13.47 -13.32 -16.10
C ILE A 19 12.00 -13.23 -16.51
N VAL A 20 11.35 -14.39 -16.59
CA VAL A 20 9.91 -14.46 -16.88
C VAL A 20 9.21 -13.95 -15.63
N TYR A 21 8.75 -12.72 -15.76
CA TYR A 21 7.98 -12.01 -14.77
C TYR A 21 6.57 -12.57 -14.71
N GLY A 22 6.37 -13.61 -13.91
CA GLY A 22 5.08 -14.30 -13.76
C GLY A 22 4.03 -13.48 -13.00
N GLN A 23 2.79 -13.53 -13.48
CA GLN A 23 1.62 -13.33 -12.64
C GLN A 23 1.12 -14.72 -12.23
N ILE A 24 1.01 -14.95 -10.93
CA ILE A 24 0.63 -16.23 -10.33
C ILE A 24 -0.69 -16.03 -9.60
N ASN A 25 -1.71 -16.79 -9.97
CA ASN A 25 -3.01 -16.71 -9.32
C ASN A 25 -3.01 -17.61 -8.09
N PHE A 26 -3.57 -17.11 -7.00
CA PHE A 26 -3.96 -17.97 -5.89
C PHE A 26 -5.21 -18.75 -6.29
N THR A 27 -5.19 -20.06 -6.10
CA THR A 27 -6.26 -20.98 -6.51
C THR A 27 -6.74 -21.87 -5.36
N ASN A 28 -5.97 -21.95 -4.28
CA ASN A 28 -6.21 -22.88 -3.17
C ASN A 28 -6.38 -24.35 -3.64
N GLY A 29 -5.69 -24.77 -4.70
CA GLY A 29 -5.77 -26.13 -5.22
C GLY A 29 -5.35 -27.21 -4.21
N GLY A 30 -4.50 -26.87 -3.23
CA GLY A 30 -4.11 -27.75 -2.12
C GLY A 30 -5.10 -27.74 -0.94
N GLY A 31 -6.06 -26.83 -0.90
CA GLY A 31 -7.14 -26.77 0.10
C GLY A 31 -6.79 -26.12 1.45
N ASP A 32 -5.50 -26.05 1.81
CA ASP A 32 -5.03 -25.57 3.12
C ASP A 32 -4.81 -24.04 3.22
N LYS A 33 -4.91 -23.33 2.09
CA LYS A 33 -4.71 -21.88 1.95
C LYS A 33 -3.31 -21.34 2.30
N LEU A 34 -2.35 -22.22 2.60
CA LEU A 34 -0.99 -21.84 2.98
C LEU A 34 -0.24 -21.21 1.81
N PHE A 35 0.55 -20.16 2.09
CA PHE A 35 1.41 -19.52 1.11
C PHE A 35 2.55 -20.48 0.70
N SER A 36 3.09 -21.23 1.66
CA SER A 36 4.14 -22.24 1.46
C SER A 36 3.74 -23.40 0.56
N ASN A 37 2.44 -23.71 0.43
CA ASN A 37 1.98 -24.84 -0.36
C ASN A 37 1.92 -24.48 -1.85
N ALA A 38 2.85 -25.03 -2.62
CA ALA A 38 2.95 -24.84 -4.07
C ALA A 38 1.66 -25.21 -4.83
N ALA A 39 0.87 -26.18 -4.33
CA ALA A 39 -0.39 -26.60 -4.95
C ALA A 39 -1.51 -25.54 -4.86
N ASN A 40 -1.37 -24.53 -3.99
CA ASN A 40 -2.32 -23.42 -3.92
C ASN A 40 -2.13 -22.38 -5.02
N TRP A 41 -1.06 -22.48 -5.79
CA TRP A 41 -0.69 -21.49 -6.80
C TRP A 41 -0.86 -22.06 -8.21
N SER A 42 -1.36 -21.23 -9.13
CA SER A 42 -1.71 -21.67 -10.49
C SER A 42 -0.54 -22.21 -11.32
N THR A 43 0.70 -21.94 -10.90
CA THR A 43 1.92 -22.43 -11.55
C THR A 43 2.51 -23.68 -10.88
N GLY A 44 1.91 -24.16 -9.80
CA GLY A 44 2.46 -25.26 -8.98
C GLY A 44 3.76 -24.88 -8.26
N LYS A 45 3.99 -23.58 -7.99
CA LYS A 45 5.20 -23.05 -7.35
C LYS A 45 4.85 -21.94 -6.37
N VAL A 46 5.60 -21.86 -5.26
CA VAL A 46 5.49 -20.77 -4.29
C VAL A 46 6.00 -19.46 -4.93
N PRO A 47 5.24 -18.35 -4.87
CA PRO A 47 5.65 -17.07 -5.41
C PRO A 47 6.92 -16.53 -4.75
N THR A 48 7.72 -15.84 -5.56
CA THR A 48 9.00 -15.23 -5.16
C THR A 48 8.98 -13.72 -5.35
N ALA A 49 10.09 -13.06 -5.00
CA ALA A 49 10.25 -11.61 -5.17
C ALA A 49 10.13 -11.14 -6.63
N ALA A 50 10.22 -12.04 -7.61
CA ALA A 50 10.01 -11.71 -9.03
C ALA A 50 8.54 -11.78 -9.45
N ASP A 51 7.65 -12.34 -8.64
CA ASP A 51 6.30 -12.71 -9.04
C ASP A 51 5.26 -11.68 -8.59
N LYS A 52 4.20 -11.55 -9.40
CA LYS A 52 2.97 -10.85 -9.01
C LYS A 52 1.99 -11.90 -8.52
N ILE A 53 1.43 -11.73 -7.33
CA ILE A 53 0.34 -12.59 -6.88
C ILE A 53 -1.00 -11.94 -7.20
N LYS A 54 -1.97 -12.76 -7.63
CA LYS A 54 -3.33 -12.33 -7.97
C LYS A 54 -4.37 -13.07 -7.15
N LEU A 55 -5.26 -12.32 -6.49
CA LEU A 55 -6.48 -12.80 -5.84
C LEU A 55 -7.64 -12.60 -6.81
N ASP A 56 -8.05 -13.67 -7.48
CA ASP A 56 -9.00 -13.65 -8.60
C ASP A 56 -10.27 -14.47 -8.36
N THR A 57 -10.48 -14.96 -7.14
CA THR A 57 -11.72 -15.63 -6.74
C THR A 57 -12.35 -14.89 -5.57
N ASN A 58 -13.68 -14.96 -5.46
CA ASN A 58 -14.40 -14.33 -4.35
C ASN A 58 -14.03 -15.02 -3.03
N GLY A 59 -13.66 -14.23 -2.02
CA GLY A 59 -13.33 -14.76 -0.69
C GLY A 59 -11.96 -15.43 -0.59
N ASP A 60 -11.07 -15.22 -1.56
CA ASP A 60 -9.68 -15.72 -1.49
C ASP A 60 -9.06 -15.34 -0.15
N THR A 61 -8.59 -16.35 0.59
CA THR A 61 -7.87 -16.16 1.84
C THR A 61 -6.53 -16.85 1.69
N ILE A 62 -5.44 -16.10 1.82
CA ILE A 62 -4.07 -16.61 1.80
C ILE A 62 -3.54 -16.56 3.23
N ILE A 63 -3.09 -17.70 3.75
CA ILE A 63 -2.42 -17.81 5.04
C ILE A 63 -0.92 -17.72 4.80
N VAL A 64 -0.32 -16.60 5.19
CA VAL A 64 1.12 -16.40 5.16
C VAL A 64 1.68 -17.06 6.42
N ASP A 65 2.39 -18.15 6.22
CA ASP A 65 2.97 -19.04 7.22
C ASP A 65 4.49 -18.90 7.33
N GLY A 66 4.97 -17.67 7.20
CA GLY A 66 6.38 -17.31 7.25
C GLY A 66 6.67 -15.92 6.68
N VAL A 67 7.91 -15.69 6.26
CA VAL A 67 8.32 -14.43 5.62
C VAL A 67 8.46 -14.65 4.13
N TYR A 68 7.57 -14.01 3.36
CA TYR A 68 7.53 -14.15 1.90
C TYR A 68 7.74 -12.81 1.22
N SER A 69 8.36 -12.84 0.04
CA SER A 69 8.58 -11.66 -0.78
C SER A 69 7.90 -11.84 -2.12
N VAL A 70 7.14 -10.83 -2.53
CA VAL A 70 6.51 -10.74 -3.85
C VAL A 70 6.81 -9.39 -4.48
N ARG A 71 6.67 -9.32 -5.79
CA ARG A 71 6.82 -8.06 -6.51
C ARG A 71 5.59 -7.18 -6.41
N GLN A 72 4.41 -7.78 -6.46
CA GLN A 72 3.13 -7.06 -6.53
C GLN A 72 1.99 -7.91 -6.00
N VAL A 73 0.96 -7.27 -5.44
CA VAL A 73 -0.32 -7.87 -5.08
C VAL A 73 -1.43 -7.26 -5.93
N LEU A 74 -2.21 -8.11 -6.58
CA LEU A 74 -3.35 -7.73 -7.43
C LEU A 74 -4.63 -8.35 -6.89
N ALA A 75 -5.59 -7.53 -6.47
CA ALA A 75 -6.94 -7.98 -6.15
C ALA A 75 -7.89 -7.66 -7.30
N THR A 76 -8.59 -8.66 -7.82
CA THR A 76 -9.56 -8.49 -8.93
C THR A 76 -10.98 -8.90 -8.59
N LYS A 77 -11.19 -9.56 -7.45
CA LYS A 77 -12.50 -10.01 -6.96
C LYS A 77 -12.75 -9.60 -5.51
N VAL A 78 -13.98 -9.87 -5.05
CA VAL A 78 -14.49 -9.38 -3.77
C VAL A 78 -13.96 -10.22 -2.61
N LYS A 79 -13.75 -9.57 -1.45
CA LYS A 79 -13.42 -10.20 -0.16
C LYS A 79 -12.08 -10.97 -0.12
N GLY A 80 -11.06 -10.54 -0.87
CA GLY A 80 -9.71 -11.06 -0.70
C GLY A 80 -9.12 -10.70 0.68
N ALA A 81 -8.49 -11.67 1.34
CA ALA A 81 -7.79 -11.50 2.62
C ALA A 81 -6.43 -12.18 2.57
N ILE A 82 -5.44 -11.54 3.17
CA ILE A 82 -4.13 -12.11 3.44
C ILE A 82 -3.92 -12.02 4.94
N ILE A 83 -3.73 -13.18 5.57
CA ILE A 83 -3.69 -13.31 7.02
C ILE A 83 -2.41 -14.02 7.45
N GLY A 84 -1.89 -13.69 8.62
CA GLY A 84 -0.84 -14.49 9.26
C GLY A 84 -1.42 -15.71 9.97
N THR A 85 -0.56 -16.64 10.36
CA THR A 85 -0.89 -17.77 11.25
C THR A 85 -1.08 -17.34 12.71
N GLY A 86 -0.61 -16.14 13.07
CA GLY A 86 -0.57 -15.65 14.45
C GLY A 86 0.73 -16.01 15.19
N SER A 87 1.71 -16.59 14.50
CA SER A 87 3.03 -16.99 15.04
C SER A 87 3.97 -15.83 15.41
N GLY A 88 3.57 -14.59 15.13
CA GLY A 88 4.31 -13.37 15.45
C GLY A 88 5.41 -12.97 14.45
N ASN A 89 5.79 -13.85 13.52
CA ASN A 89 6.85 -13.57 12.54
C ASN A 89 6.37 -13.50 11.08
N ASP A 90 5.11 -13.84 10.80
CA ASP A 90 4.58 -13.86 9.44
C ASP A 90 4.62 -12.46 8.83
N THR A 91 5.21 -12.32 7.64
CA THR A 91 5.37 -11.01 7.00
C THR A 91 5.30 -11.15 5.49
N LEU A 92 4.52 -10.26 4.87
CA LEU A 92 4.54 -10.10 3.41
C LEU A 92 5.41 -8.90 3.01
N LEU A 93 6.54 -9.18 2.37
CA LEU A 93 7.40 -8.19 1.74
C LEU A 93 6.92 -7.93 0.32
N ILE A 94 6.70 -6.66 -0.03
CA ILE A 94 6.29 -6.26 -1.39
C ILE A 94 7.35 -5.31 -1.93
N ASN A 95 8.06 -5.69 -3.00
CA ASN A 95 9.19 -4.89 -3.47
C ASN A 95 8.82 -3.86 -4.56
N GLY A 96 7.79 -4.11 -5.38
CA GLY A 96 7.41 -3.19 -6.46
C GLY A 96 8.55 -2.82 -7.42
N ASN A 97 9.56 -3.68 -7.57
CA ASN A 97 10.71 -3.41 -8.43
C ASN A 97 10.38 -3.76 -9.89
N SER A 98 11.32 -3.50 -10.81
CA SER A 98 11.22 -3.87 -12.23
C SER A 98 9.97 -3.30 -12.94
N GLY A 99 9.82 -1.98 -12.91
CA GLY A 99 8.76 -1.26 -13.63
C GLY A 99 7.39 -1.24 -12.92
N ILE A 100 7.27 -1.77 -11.70
CA ILE A 100 6.01 -1.76 -10.96
C ILE A 100 5.83 -0.45 -10.19
N GLY A 101 5.11 0.51 -10.79
CA GLY A 101 4.74 1.76 -10.12
C GLY A 101 3.72 1.58 -8.99
N ALA A 102 2.92 0.52 -9.03
CA ALA A 102 1.85 0.28 -8.08
C ALA A 102 1.92 -1.12 -7.44
N PRO A 103 2.63 -1.26 -6.30
CA PRO A 103 2.90 -2.56 -5.68
C PRO A 103 1.65 -3.27 -5.17
N ILE A 104 0.56 -2.55 -4.91
CA ILE A 104 -0.74 -3.10 -4.51
C ILE A 104 -1.82 -2.42 -5.34
N GLN A 105 -2.66 -3.23 -6.00
CA GLN A 105 -3.79 -2.73 -6.78
C GLN A 105 -5.06 -3.52 -6.46
N ALA A 106 -6.18 -2.81 -6.41
CA ALA A 106 -7.53 -3.38 -6.40
C ALA A 106 -8.25 -2.97 -7.69
N ASN A 107 -8.32 -3.87 -8.67
CA ASN A 107 -8.63 -3.57 -10.06
C ASN A 107 -10.07 -3.87 -10.49
N GLY A 108 -10.73 -4.84 -9.85
CA GLY A 108 -12.11 -5.20 -10.17
C GLY A 108 -13.14 -4.34 -9.44
N THR A 109 -14.38 -4.34 -9.94
CA THR A 109 -15.53 -3.86 -9.17
C THR A 109 -15.64 -4.67 -7.87
N ASP A 110 -15.77 -3.95 -6.76
CA ASP A 110 -15.74 -4.47 -5.40
C ASP A 110 -14.49 -5.30 -5.08
N ALA A 111 -13.40 -5.14 -5.82
CA ALA A 111 -12.15 -5.83 -5.51
C ALA A 111 -11.61 -5.37 -4.16
N ARG A 112 -11.36 -6.31 -3.26
CA ARG A 112 -10.89 -5.99 -1.91
C ARG A 112 -9.71 -6.86 -1.53
N VAL A 113 -8.72 -6.23 -0.89
CA VAL A 113 -7.64 -6.93 -0.19
C VAL A 113 -7.51 -6.35 1.21
N ALA A 114 -7.55 -7.24 2.20
CA ALA A 114 -7.30 -6.92 3.60
C ALA A 114 -6.06 -7.66 4.09
N PHE A 115 -5.15 -6.95 4.74
CA PHE A 115 -3.93 -7.50 5.32
C PHE A 115 -4.09 -7.57 6.85
N HIS A 116 -4.08 -8.77 7.41
CA HIS A 116 -4.10 -9.06 8.84
C HIS A 116 -2.76 -9.67 9.28
N LEU A 117 -1.67 -9.11 8.76
CA LEU A 117 -0.29 -9.45 9.09
C LEU A 117 0.61 -8.24 8.78
N PRO A 118 1.84 -8.21 9.33
CA PRO A 118 2.87 -7.27 8.91
C PRO A 118 3.07 -7.23 7.39
N VAL A 119 3.00 -6.01 6.82
CA VAL A 119 3.34 -5.76 5.41
C VAL A 119 4.46 -4.74 5.33
N LYS A 120 5.51 -5.07 4.57
CA LYS A 120 6.65 -4.17 4.36
C LYS A 120 6.89 -3.87 2.89
N LEU A 121 6.79 -2.60 2.52
CA LEU A 121 7.22 -2.11 1.22
C LEU A 121 8.75 -1.99 1.18
N SER A 122 9.40 -2.88 0.44
CA SER A 122 10.87 -3.02 0.35
C SER A 122 11.35 -2.79 -1.08
N THR A 123 11.18 -1.58 -1.59
CA THR A 123 11.65 -1.22 -2.93
C THR A 123 13.17 -1.02 -2.94
N THR A 124 13.80 -1.19 -4.10
CA THR A 124 15.19 -0.75 -4.28
C THR A 124 15.29 0.76 -4.03
N ILE A 125 16.32 1.16 -3.29
CA ILE A 125 16.60 2.55 -2.93
C ILE A 125 16.70 3.39 -4.22
N GLY A 126 16.07 4.56 -4.23
CA GLY A 126 16.06 5.46 -5.40
C GLY A 126 14.83 5.36 -6.29
N THR A 127 13.94 4.37 -6.08
CA THR A 127 12.63 4.38 -6.74
C THR A 127 11.72 5.39 -6.03
N THR A 128 11.57 6.57 -6.61
CA THR A 128 11.14 7.78 -5.88
C THR A 128 9.70 7.74 -5.37
N ASN A 129 8.77 7.10 -6.09
CA ASN A 129 7.36 7.06 -5.69
C ASN A 129 6.71 5.71 -6.05
N LYS A 130 5.97 5.13 -5.10
CA LYS A 130 5.06 4.00 -5.33
C LYS A 130 3.63 4.41 -5.08
N ALA A 131 2.68 3.72 -5.70
CA ALA A 131 1.26 3.96 -5.51
C ALA A 131 0.50 2.72 -5.04
N PHE A 132 -0.39 2.87 -4.07
CA PHE A 132 -1.50 1.94 -3.89
C PHE A 132 -2.68 2.45 -4.70
N GLN A 133 -3.26 1.57 -5.52
CA GLN A 133 -4.28 1.96 -6.49
C GLN A 133 -5.58 1.22 -6.27
N THR A 134 -6.63 1.96 -5.93
CA THR A 134 -8.02 1.49 -5.98
C THR A 134 -8.59 1.88 -7.35
N ASN A 135 -8.62 0.93 -8.28
CA ASN A 135 -8.92 1.16 -9.71
C ASN A 135 -10.36 0.75 -10.09
N GLY A 136 -11.00 -0.13 -9.33
CA GLY A 136 -12.40 -0.53 -9.54
C GLY A 136 -13.39 0.22 -8.64
N ALA A 137 -14.66 0.32 -9.05
CA ALA A 137 -15.71 0.87 -8.19
C ALA A 137 -15.89 -0.02 -6.95
N GLY A 138 -16.07 0.58 -5.77
CA GLY A 138 -16.19 -0.19 -4.51
C GLY A 138 -14.89 -0.86 -4.04
N SER A 139 -13.76 -0.61 -4.72
CA SER A 139 -12.50 -1.32 -4.45
C SER A 139 -11.77 -0.81 -3.20
N HIS A 140 -11.34 -1.72 -2.32
CA HIS A 140 -10.69 -1.37 -1.04
C HIS A 140 -9.34 -2.05 -0.87
N ILE A 141 -8.39 -1.32 -0.28
CA ILE A 141 -7.11 -1.85 0.22
C ILE A 141 -7.06 -1.54 1.72
N LYS A 142 -6.96 -2.56 2.58
CA LYS A 142 -7.04 -2.39 4.03
C LYS A 142 -5.87 -3.05 4.75
N PHE A 143 -5.30 -2.36 5.73
CA PHE A 143 -4.26 -2.87 6.61
C PHE A 143 -4.77 -2.84 8.05
N PHE A 144 -4.83 -4.00 8.69
CA PHE A 144 -5.27 -4.15 10.08
C PHE A 144 -4.10 -4.47 11.03
N ASP A 145 -2.91 -4.66 10.48
CA ASP A 145 -1.68 -4.88 11.22
C ASP A 145 -0.62 -3.84 10.78
N VAL A 146 0.63 -4.01 11.21
CA VAL A 146 1.72 -3.08 10.94
C VAL A 146 2.02 -2.97 9.45
N PHE A 147 1.99 -1.74 8.94
CA PHE A 147 2.50 -1.39 7.63
C PHE A 147 3.83 -0.64 7.76
N ILE A 148 4.85 -1.08 7.01
CA ILE A 148 6.21 -0.52 7.06
C ILE A 148 6.64 -0.05 5.68
N ASN A 149 7.07 1.20 5.56
CA ASN A 149 7.67 1.72 4.34
C ASN A 149 8.79 2.73 4.62
N ASN A 150 10.04 2.30 4.45
CA ASN A 150 11.21 3.18 4.54
C ASN A 150 11.96 3.31 3.19
N SER A 151 11.43 2.71 2.13
CA SER A 151 12.13 2.54 0.85
C SER A 151 11.83 3.66 -0.16
N GLY A 152 10.60 4.18 -0.20
CA GLY A 152 10.22 5.27 -1.10
C GLY A 152 8.97 6.02 -0.66
N HIS A 153 8.63 7.13 -1.31
CA HIS A 153 7.39 7.84 -1.03
C HIS A 153 6.19 7.00 -1.47
N LEU A 154 5.13 6.99 -0.65
CA LEU A 154 3.91 6.25 -0.95
C LEU A 154 2.81 7.22 -1.35
N THR A 155 2.12 6.93 -2.45
CA THR A 155 0.94 7.65 -2.91
C THR A 155 -0.28 6.75 -2.79
N LEU A 156 -1.34 7.24 -2.19
CA LEU A 156 -2.63 6.55 -2.14
C LEU A 156 -3.51 7.16 -3.24
N ALA A 157 -3.90 6.35 -4.21
CA ALA A 157 -4.46 6.84 -5.47
C ALA A 157 -5.74 6.12 -5.88
N ASN A 158 -6.67 6.90 -6.43
CA ASN A 158 -7.83 6.44 -7.19
C ASN A 158 -7.74 7.06 -8.59
N PRO A 159 -6.82 6.57 -9.45
CA PRO A 159 -6.51 7.24 -10.72
C PRO A 159 -7.68 7.19 -11.71
N GLN A 160 -8.61 6.24 -11.52
CA GLN A 160 -9.78 6.04 -12.37
C GLN A 160 -11.03 6.77 -11.85
N ASN A 161 -10.90 7.60 -10.80
CA ASN A 161 -11.99 8.34 -10.17
C ASN A 161 -13.24 7.47 -9.90
N ARG A 162 -13.03 6.27 -9.36
CA ARG A 162 -14.14 5.35 -9.09
C ARG A 162 -14.83 5.69 -7.78
N ALA A 163 -16.15 5.48 -7.74
CA ALA A 163 -16.94 5.66 -6.54
C ALA A 163 -16.66 4.57 -5.50
N ASN A 164 -16.92 4.87 -4.23
CA ASN A 164 -16.89 3.93 -3.10
C ASN A 164 -15.55 3.21 -2.88
N THR A 165 -14.45 3.77 -3.37
CA THR A 165 -13.09 3.27 -3.12
C THR A 165 -12.59 3.68 -1.74
N GLN A 166 -11.65 2.92 -1.17
CA GLN A 166 -11.02 3.26 0.11
C GLN A 166 -9.62 2.65 0.22
N VAL A 167 -8.66 3.42 0.73
CA VAL A 167 -7.47 2.86 1.38
C VAL A 167 -7.60 3.07 2.88
N HIS A 168 -7.46 2.01 3.66
CA HIS A 168 -7.69 2.03 5.10
C HIS A 168 -6.49 1.46 5.86
N PHE A 169 -6.08 2.15 6.91
CA PHE A 169 -5.09 1.66 7.86
C PHE A 169 -5.72 1.70 9.26
N ASP A 170 -5.82 0.56 9.90
CA ASP A 170 -6.32 0.38 11.27
C ASP A 170 -5.33 -0.43 12.09
N GLY A 171 -4.04 -0.23 11.81
CA GLY A 171 -2.92 -0.78 12.55
C GLY A 171 -1.78 0.23 12.58
N LYS A 172 -0.60 -0.22 13.00
CA LYS A 172 0.58 0.65 13.10
C LYS A 172 1.12 1.02 11.73
N PHE A 173 1.51 2.27 11.51
CA PHE A 173 2.15 2.74 10.30
C PHE A 173 3.53 3.30 10.60
N ILE A 174 4.55 2.71 9.99
CA ILE A 174 5.96 3.05 10.21
C ILE A 174 6.56 3.52 8.90
N SER A 175 7.05 4.76 8.86
CA SER A 175 7.70 5.28 7.65
C SER A 175 8.61 6.48 7.92
N THR A 176 9.69 6.58 7.16
CA THR A 176 10.56 7.78 7.06
C THR A 176 10.31 8.58 5.79
N LYS A 177 9.33 8.20 4.98
CA LYS A 177 9.07 8.76 3.65
C LYS A 177 7.73 9.49 3.62
N TRP A 178 7.58 10.45 2.71
CA TRP A 178 6.29 11.10 2.48
C TRP A 178 5.16 10.11 2.19
N LEU A 179 3.99 10.39 2.77
CA LEU A 179 2.72 9.82 2.38
C LEU A 179 1.93 10.86 1.58
N ASN A 180 1.54 10.53 0.37
CA ASN A 180 0.77 11.39 -0.51
C ASN A 180 -0.67 10.89 -0.61
N ILE A 181 -1.62 11.79 -0.37
CA ILE A 181 -3.04 11.61 -0.59
C ILE A 181 -3.35 12.25 -1.93
N ASN A 182 -3.59 11.42 -2.95
CA ASN A 182 -3.82 11.92 -4.30
C ASN A 182 -5.28 12.36 -4.52
N ALA A 183 -5.53 13.05 -5.62
CA ALA A 183 -6.87 13.36 -6.10
C ALA A 183 -7.78 12.12 -6.11
N ASN A 184 -9.07 12.34 -5.81
CA ASN A 184 -10.15 11.33 -5.83
C ASN A 184 -9.97 10.15 -4.85
N SER A 185 -8.88 10.12 -4.09
CA SER A 185 -8.63 9.07 -3.11
C SER A 185 -9.43 9.33 -1.83
N LYS A 186 -9.94 8.26 -1.23
CA LYS A 186 -10.51 8.26 0.12
C LYS A 186 -9.62 7.42 1.01
N VAL A 187 -9.01 8.06 1.99
CA VAL A 187 -8.06 7.45 2.91
C VAL A 187 -8.60 7.57 4.32
N GLU A 188 -8.57 6.46 5.07
CA GLU A 188 -9.00 6.44 6.46
C GLU A 188 -7.92 5.81 7.36
N PHE A 189 -7.54 6.54 8.40
CA PHE A 189 -6.85 6.00 9.56
C PHE A 189 -7.90 5.66 10.62
N GLY A 190 -8.08 4.38 10.92
CA GLY A 190 -9.11 3.88 11.83
C GLY A 190 -8.75 4.08 13.31
N PRO A 191 -9.65 3.71 14.24
CA PRO A 191 -9.46 3.89 15.69
C PRO A 191 -8.20 3.23 16.25
N ASN A 192 -7.78 2.09 15.70
CA ASN A 192 -6.62 1.33 16.16
C ASN A 192 -5.31 1.78 15.47
N SER A 193 -5.39 2.73 14.54
CA SER A 193 -4.23 3.20 13.82
C SER A 193 -3.23 3.93 14.74
N ASP A 194 -1.95 3.59 14.59
CA ASP A 194 -0.83 4.25 15.28
C ASP A 194 0.21 4.73 14.26
N PHE A 195 0.28 6.04 14.13
CA PHE A 195 1.07 6.76 13.15
C PHE A 195 2.25 7.51 13.80
N THR A 196 2.51 7.30 15.10
CA THR A 196 3.56 7.98 15.89
C THR A 196 4.98 7.72 15.35
N GLN A 197 5.16 6.64 14.60
CA GLN A 197 6.40 6.27 13.94
C GLN A 197 6.47 6.66 12.45
N HIS A 198 5.52 7.46 11.96
CA HIS A 198 5.66 8.15 10.67
C HIS A 198 6.40 9.47 10.86
N LYS A 199 7.70 9.49 10.58
CA LYS A 199 8.59 10.65 10.81
C LYS A 199 8.71 11.58 9.61
N SER A 200 7.68 11.66 8.78
CA SER A 200 7.69 12.48 7.55
C SER A 200 6.34 13.15 7.27
N ALA A 201 6.30 13.92 6.19
CA ALA A 201 5.13 14.70 5.81
C ALA A 201 3.98 13.81 5.28
N VAL A 202 2.75 14.20 5.61
CA VAL A 202 1.54 13.80 4.87
C VAL A 202 1.20 14.92 3.91
N ARG A 203 1.00 14.61 2.63
CA ARG A 203 0.85 15.61 1.58
C ARG A 203 -0.42 15.38 0.78
N PHE A 204 -1.17 16.41 0.51
CA PHE A 204 -2.22 16.40 -0.52
C PHE A 204 -1.63 16.90 -1.83
N THR A 205 -1.61 16.04 -2.86
CA THR A 205 -0.84 16.27 -4.09
C THR A 205 -1.67 16.25 -5.39
N GLY A 206 -2.99 16.11 -5.31
CA GLY A 206 -3.85 15.95 -6.50
C GLY A 206 -4.27 17.28 -7.16
N ASN A 207 -4.08 17.42 -8.48
CA ASN A 207 -4.37 18.66 -9.22
C ASN A 207 -5.85 18.84 -9.63
N ALA A 208 -6.68 17.80 -9.57
CA ALA A 208 -8.09 17.82 -9.96
C ALA A 208 -8.92 16.88 -9.07
N GLY A 209 -9.87 17.41 -8.31
CA GLY A 209 -10.61 16.66 -7.29
C GLY A 209 -9.86 16.59 -5.95
N ASN A 210 -10.60 16.63 -4.84
CA ASN A 210 -10.00 16.65 -3.50
C ASN A 210 -9.68 15.23 -3.04
N GLY A 211 -8.42 14.98 -2.71
CA GLY A 211 -8.07 13.84 -1.86
C GLY A 211 -8.72 14.01 -0.49
N GLN A 212 -9.29 12.92 0.03
CA GLN A 212 -10.01 12.93 1.30
C GLN A 212 -9.26 12.06 2.29
N LEU A 213 -8.90 12.66 3.43
CA LEU A 213 -8.25 11.99 4.53
C LEU A 213 -9.14 12.11 5.77
N THR A 214 -9.60 10.97 6.29
CA THR A 214 -10.27 10.91 7.59
C THR A 214 -9.33 10.25 8.60
N VAL A 215 -9.20 10.85 9.76
CA VAL A 215 -8.36 10.36 10.85
C VAL A 215 -9.23 10.14 12.07
N LYS A 216 -9.31 8.87 12.49
CA LYS A 216 -10.03 8.40 13.69
C LYS A 216 -9.08 7.82 14.73
N SER A 217 -7.77 7.90 14.50
CA SER A 217 -6.74 7.44 15.45
C SER A 217 -7.03 7.97 16.86
N ALA A 218 -6.65 7.21 17.89
CA ALA A 218 -6.73 7.68 19.26
C ALA A 218 -5.91 8.98 19.47
N LYS A 219 -6.15 9.65 20.61
CA LYS A 219 -5.39 10.82 21.04
C LYS A 219 -3.88 10.59 20.91
N ASP A 220 -3.18 11.58 20.36
CA ASP A 220 -1.72 11.57 20.14
C ASP A 220 -1.20 10.47 19.19
N LYS A 221 -2.06 9.76 18.45
CA LYS A 221 -1.65 8.65 17.58
C LYS A 221 -1.46 8.96 16.11
N PHE A 222 -1.88 10.11 15.57
CA PHE A 222 -1.77 10.37 14.14
C PHE A 222 -0.55 11.20 13.71
N LYS A 223 -0.20 12.26 14.44
CA LYS A 223 0.94 13.10 14.06
C LYS A 223 1.54 13.80 15.26
N THR A 224 2.86 13.74 15.39
CA THR A 224 3.64 14.44 16.43
C THR A 224 4.05 15.84 15.94
N SER A 225 4.43 16.72 16.86
CA SER A 225 4.85 18.12 16.62
C SER A 225 5.81 18.32 15.45
N ASP A 226 6.70 17.35 15.23
CA ASP A 226 7.80 17.45 14.27
C ASP A 226 7.41 17.04 12.84
N THR A 227 6.15 16.61 12.65
CA THR A 227 5.64 16.17 11.35
C THR A 227 4.78 17.26 10.72
N LYS A 228 4.77 17.29 9.38
CA LYS A 228 4.08 18.32 8.61
C LYS A 228 2.90 17.74 7.84
N ILE A 229 1.82 18.52 7.74
CA ILE A 229 0.76 18.32 6.77
C ILE A 229 0.92 19.39 5.69
N TRP A 230 1.16 18.96 4.45
CA TRP A 230 1.30 19.85 3.29
C TRP A 230 0.08 19.75 2.39
N ILE A 231 -0.47 20.89 2.02
CA ILE A 231 -1.58 20.98 1.08
C ILE A 231 -1.05 21.71 -0.15
N ASN A 232 -0.71 20.97 -1.21
CA ASN A 232 -0.13 21.57 -2.41
C ASN A 232 -1.21 22.13 -3.33
N THR A 233 -2.30 21.40 -3.53
CA THR A 233 -3.25 21.63 -4.64
C THR A 233 -4.72 21.64 -4.22
N GLY A 234 -5.02 21.17 -3.01
CA GLY A 234 -6.37 21.05 -2.45
C GLY A 234 -6.54 19.71 -1.72
N GLY A 235 -7.54 19.58 -0.84
CA GLY A 235 -7.79 18.36 -0.09
C GLY A 235 -8.69 18.58 1.11
N THR A 236 -9.31 17.52 1.58
CA THR A 236 -10.11 17.53 2.82
C THR A 236 -9.42 16.65 3.85
N LEU A 237 -9.15 17.24 5.01
CA LEU A 237 -8.74 16.52 6.21
C LEU A 237 -9.87 16.59 7.24
N ASN A 238 -10.38 15.44 7.65
CA ASN A 238 -11.31 15.30 8.75
C ASN A 238 -10.61 14.61 9.93
N ALA A 239 -10.31 15.36 10.99
CA ALA A 239 -9.77 14.80 12.23
C ALA A 239 -10.94 14.58 13.21
N ASN A 240 -11.33 13.32 13.38
CA ASN A 240 -12.56 12.93 14.07
C ASN A 240 -12.31 12.31 15.46
N SER A 241 -11.17 12.65 16.07
CA SER A 241 -10.90 12.33 17.47
C SER A 241 -10.20 13.51 18.15
N GLU A 242 -10.27 13.54 19.47
CA GLU A 242 -9.66 14.60 20.28
C GLU A 242 -8.14 14.64 20.10
N ASN A 243 -7.56 15.84 19.94
CA ASN A 243 -6.11 16.06 19.96
C ASN A 243 -5.32 15.20 18.95
N VAL A 244 -5.92 14.91 17.79
CA VAL A 244 -5.32 14.10 16.72
C VAL A 244 -4.27 14.86 15.92
N LEU A 245 -4.36 16.18 15.86
CA LEU A 245 -3.47 17.05 15.10
C LEU A 245 -2.57 17.87 16.04
N ALA A 246 -1.46 17.29 16.48
CA ALA A 246 -0.38 18.04 17.14
C ALA A 246 0.64 18.59 16.12
N ALA A 247 0.39 18.45 14.80
CA ALA A 247 1.31 18.85 13.73
C ALA A 247 1.14 20.30 13.27
N THR A 248 2.24 20.90 12.81
CA THR A 248 2.18 22.18 12.08
C THR A 248 1.60 21.99 10.68
N SER A 249 0.55 22.75 10.37
CA SER A 249 -0.04 22.80 9.02
C SER A 249 0.62 23.92 8.20
N ARG A 250 1.05 23.63 6.96
CA ARG A 250 1.57 24.64 6.03
C ARG A 250 0.83 24.58 4.68
N LEU A 251 0.29 25.72 4.25
CA LEU A 251 -0.24 25.93 2.91
C LEU A 251 0.91 26.37 2.00
N ILE A 252 1.08 25.73 0.84
CA ILE A 252 2.24 25.96 -0.04
C ILE A 252 1.87 26.90 -1.23
N GLN A 253 0.60 27.32 -1.32
CA GLN A 253 0.09 28.27 -2.33
C GLN A 253 -1.00 29.18 -1.74
N THR A 254 -1.35 30.28 -2.44
CA THR A 254 -2.42 31.23 -2.09
C THR A 254 -3.77 30.51 -2.02
N ARG A 255 -4.08 29.96 -0.84
CA ARG A 255 -5.25 29.15 -0.53
C ARG A 255 -5.69 29.47 0.90
N TYR A 256 -6.96 29.25 1.20
CA TYR A 256 -7.53 29.47 2.52
C TYR A 256 -7.59 28.15 3.29
N LEU A 257 -7.20 28.16 4.57
CA LEU A 257 -7.51 27.08 5.51
C LEU A 257 -8.85 27.41 6.17
N ILE A 258 -9.88 26.61 5.87
CA ILE A 258 -11.15 26.67 6.60
C ILE A 258 -11.03 25.70 7.77
N LEU A 259 -10.85 26.24 8.98
CA LEU A 259 -10.83 25.44 10.21
C LEU A 259 -12.22 25.53 10.87
N MET A 260 -13.01 24.46 10.74
CA MET A 260 -14.30 24.36 11.42
C MET A 260 -14.07 23.69 12.79
N LEU A 261 -13.80 24.50 13.80
CA LEU A 261 -13.68 24.05 15.19
C LEU A 261 -15.08 23.74 15.74
N MET A 262 -15.37 22.47 16.03
CA MET A 262 -16.47 22.13 16.92
C MET A 262 -16.06 22.50 18.36
N LEU A 263 -16.43 23.72 18.78
CA LEU A 263 -16.31 24.16 20.16
C LEU A 263 -17.29 23.38 21.03
N THR A 264 -16.83 22.33 21.70
CA THR A 264 -17.60 21.68 22.76
C THR A 264 -17.03 22.13 24.11
N ARG A 265 -17.83 22.92 24.84
CA ARG A 265 -17.63 23.49 26.19
C ARG A 265 -16.75 24.74 26.32
N LEU A 266 -17.41 25.90 26.19
CA LEU A 266 -17.09 27.08 26.98
C LEU A 266 -17.79 26.92 28.34
N MET A 267 -17.10 26.39 29.36
CA MET A 267 -17.57 26.58 30.75
C MET A 267 -17.15 27.99 31.17
N LEU A 268 -18.09 28.92 31.12
CA LEU A 268 -18.00 30.15 31.91
C LEU A 268 -18.12 29.74 33.38
N VAL A 269 -16.99 29.72 34.09
CA VAL A 269 -17.00 29.86 35.54
C VAL A 269 -17.24 31.34 35.81
N ARG A 270 -18.39 31.66 36.40
CA ARG A 270 -18.67 32.99 36.97
C ARG A 270 -17.86 33.18 38.24
#